data_AF-A0A433BVY8-F1
#
_entry.id   AF-A0A433BVY8-F1
#
_cell.length_a   1.000
_cell.length_b   1.000
_cell.length_c   1.000
_cell.angle_alpha   90.00
_cell.angle_beta   90.00
_cell.angle_gamma   90.00
#
_symmetry.space_group_name_H-M   'P 1'
#
loop_
_entity.id
_entity.type
_entity.pdbx_description
1 polymer ?
#
loop_
_entity_poly.entity_id
_entity_poly.type
_entity_poly.pdbx_seq_one_letter_code
_entity_poly.pdbx_strand_id
1 'polypeptide(L)'
;MTEQPTADEYEFLGDEAAAAGQPEQALDMYAEARRRHCDALRLAISSESFDMQALTPTNAALKRLNDKICTLVDELHPPKTLTERIADLQTEMDEHLASGRLDLASHLSVQLGAAHEELGDNDEAESAYRYAVVLARQVDARDPELLLHTFWSLIDFLPPSEESVALAREMASNLIERKEMYHPMRAADAAYRLAIAELDFAETAPQHLDSAIDGSTRQAVEMLDGVCLHDKTQELQRWAAAVLRAVGRDSDADTWRAAADRYDDWEWFTDQQIPGHVHLWDIRY
;
A
#
# COMPACT_ATOMS: atom_id res chain seq x y z
N MET A 1 -39.12 -10.95 -40.89
CA MET A 1 -38.65 -10.65 -39.54
C MET A 1 -37.30 -11.33 -39.43
N THR A 2 -36.21 -10.57 -39.37
CA THR A 2 -34.88 -11.13 -39.15
C THR A 2 -34.81 -11.64 -37.72
N GLU A 3 -34.66 -12.95 -37.56
CA GLU A 3 -34.37 -13.56 -36.25
C GLU A 3 -33.10 -12.89 -35.71
N GLN A 4 -33.16 -12.39 -34.47
CA GLN A 4 -31.99 -11.83 -33.82
C GLN A 4 -31.02 -12.98 -33.50
N PRO A 5 -29.70 -12.81 -33.71
CA PRO A 5 -28.73 -13.85 -33.42
C PRO A 5 -28.80 -14.28 -31.95
N THR A 6 -28.61 -15.57 -31.71
CA THR A 6 -28.50 -16.20 -30.40
C THR A 6 -27.17 -15.85 -29.73
N ALA A 7 -27.05 -16.11 -28.42
CA ALA A 7 -25.80 -15.86 -27.68
C ALA A 7 -24.62 -16.66 -28.27
N ASP A 8 -24.86 -17.91 -28.66
CA ASP A 8 -23.85 -18.78 -29.26
C ASP A 8 -23.44 -18.29 -30.67
N GLU A 9 -24.38 -17.74 -31.45
CA GLU A 9 -24.08 -17.12 -32.75
C GLU A 9 -23.26 -15.85 -32.60
N TYR A 10 -23.51 -15.02 -31.57
CA TYR A 10 -22.66 -13.88 -31.26
C TYR A 10 -21.27 -14.30 -30.77
N GLU A 11 -21.17 -15.37 -29.96
CA GLU A 11 -19.87 -15.93 -29.58
C GLU A 11 -19.10 -16.41 -30.82
N PHE A 12 -19.76 -17.12 -31.74
CA PHE A 12 -19.16 -17.57 -32.99
C PHE A 12 -18.70 -16.42 -33.89
N LEU A 13 -19.53 -15.38 -34.07
CA LEU A 13 -19.16 -14.18 -34.83
C LEU A 13 -17.98 -13.44 -34.19
N GLY A 14 -17.90 -13.44 -32.85
CA GLY A 14 -16.75 -12.92 -32.13
C GLY A 14 -15.48 -13.72 -32.40
N ASP A 15 -15.56 -15.06 -32.43
CA ASP A 15 -14.45 -15.94 -32.77
C ASP A 15 -13.97 -15.72 -34.22
N GLU A 16 -14.88 -15.54 -35.18
CA GLU A 16 -14.55 -15.22 -36.57
C GLU A 16 -13.87 -13.84 -36.70
N ALA A 17 -14.40 -12.82 -36.02
CA ALA A 17 -13.81 -11.49 -36.02
C ALA A 17 -12.42 -11.49 -35.38
N ALA A 18 -12.22 -12.23 -34.28
CA ALA A 18 -10.92 -12.40 -33.65
C ALA A 18 -9.92 -13.09 -34.58
N ALA A 19 -10.32 -14.17 -35.25
CA ALA A 19 -9.49 -14.88 -36.23
C ALA A 19 -9.16 -14.03 -37.47
N ALA A 20 -10.02 -13.07 -37.82
CA ALA A 20 -9.81 -12.11 -38.89
C ALA A 20 -8.92 -10.91 -38.48
N GLY A 21 -8.44 -10.86 -37.23
CA GLY A 21 -7.63 -9.75 -36.72
C GLY A 21 -8.43 -8.46 -36.51
N GLN A 22 -9.73 -8.58 -36.17
CA GLN A 22 -10.65 -7.47 -35.92
C GLN A 22 -11.06 -7.44 -34.43
N PRO A 23 -10.14 -7.08 -33.51
CA PRO A 23 -10.34 -7.22 -32.07
C PRO A 23 -11.47 -6.35 -31.51
N GLU A 24 -11.67 -5.13 -32.00
CA GLU A 24 -12.78 -4.25 -31.58
C GLU A 24 -14.15 -4.85 -31.95
N GLN A 25 -14.27 -5.38 -33.16
CA GLN A 25 -15.48 -6.04 -33.62
C GLN A 25 -15.74 -7.34 -32.85
N ALA A 26 -14.69 -8.11 -32.54
CA ALA A 26 -14.80 -9.31 -31.73
C ALA A 26 -15.27 -9.00 -30.29
N LEU A 27 -14.77 -7.90 -29.69
CA LEU A 27 -15.23 -7.43 -28.39
C LEU A 27 -16.71 -7.07 -28.39
N ASP A 28 -17.17 -6.32 -29.39
CA ASP A 28 -18.59 -5.97 -29.52
C ASP A 28 -19.48 -7.22 -29.60
N MET A 29 -19.04 -8.24 -30.36
CA MET A 29 -19.78 -9.50 -30.50
C MET A 29 -19.78 -10.32 -29.20
N TYR A 30 -18.65 -10.45 -28.51
CA TYR A 30 -18.59 -11.14 -27.21
C TYR A 30 -19.38 -10.41 -26.12
N ALA A 31 -19.37 -9.07 -26.12
CA ALA A 31 -20.15 -8.28 -25.18
C ALA A 31 -21.66 -8.49 -25.38
N GLU A 32 -22.13 -8.57 -26.63
CA GLU A 32 -23.52 -8.88 -26.94
C GLU A 32 -23.87 -10.34 -26.61
N ALA A 33 -22.99 -11.31 -26.89
CA ALA A 33 -23.16 -12.71 -26.45
C ALA A 33 -23.33 -12.81 -24.92
N ARG A 34 -22.45 -12.13 -24.18
CA ARG A 34 -22.49 -12.07 -22.71
C ARG A 34 -23.78 -11.43 -22.22
N ARG A 35 -24.22 -10.33 -22.84
CA ARG A 35 -25.48 -9.65 -22.50
C ARG A 35 -26.67 -10.61 -22.64
N ARG A 36 -26.74 -11.36 -23.74
CA ARG A 36 -27.82 -12.35 -23.98
C ARG A 36 -27.80 -13.50 -22.97
N HIS A 37 -26.64 -14.00 -22.58
CA HIS A 37 -26.55 -14.98 -21.48
C HIS A 37 -27.00 -14.40 -20.14
N CYS A 38 -26.66 -13.15 -19.82
CA CYS A 38 -27.14 -12.47 -18.61
C CYS A 38 -28.66 -12.26 -18.62
N ASP A 39 -29.24 -11.93 -19.77
CA ASP A 39 -30.69 -11.76 -19.91
C ASP A 39 -31.43 -13.10 -19.79
N ALA A 40 -30.89 -14.17 -20.40
CA ALA A 40 -31.40 -15.54 -20.23
C ALA A 40 -31.31 -16.00 -18.77
N LEU A 41 -30.20 -15.68 -18.08
CA LEU A 41 -30.01 -15.95 -16.66
C LEU A 41 -31.05 -15.22 -15.80
N ARG A 42 -31.26 -13.93 -16.05
CA ARG A 42 -32.25 -13.10 -15.34
C ARG A 42 -33.68 -13.64 -15.54
N LEU A 43 -34.01 -14.11 -16.74
CA LEU A 43 -35.30 -14.72 -17.06
C LEU A 43 -35.47 -16.08 -16.35
N ALA A 44 -34.43 -16.92 -16.33
CA ALA A 44 -34.46 -18.20 -15.65
C ALA A 44 -34.64 -18.05 -14.13
N ILE A 45 -33.91 -17.11 -13.51
CA ILE A 45 -33.99 -16.80 -12.07
C ILE A 45 -35.38 -16.28 -11.67
N SER A 46 -36.08 -15.59 -12.58
CA SER A 46 -37.44 -15.08 -12.33
C SER A 46 -38.55 -16.08 -12.60
N SER A 47 -38.23 -17.32 -13.02
CA SER A 47 -39.22 -18.37 -13.22
C SER A 47 -39.59 -19.09 -11.91
N GLU A 48 -40.87 -19.42 -11.74
CA GLU A 48 -41.37 -20.18 -10.57
C GLU A 48 -40.82 -21.62 -10.51
N SER A 49 -40.22 -22.12 -11.59
CA SER A 49 -39.60 -23.45 -11.72
C SER A 49 -38.07 -23.41 -11.76
N PHE A 50 -37.46 -22.42 -11.10
CA PHE A 50 -36.01 -22.23 -11.10
C PHE A 50 -35.26 -23.43 -10.49
N ASP A 51 -34.31 -23.98 -11.26
CA ASP A 51 -33.38 -25.02 -10.83
C ASP A 51 -31.94 -24.50 -10.95
N MET A 52 -31.18 -24.56 -9.85
CA MET A 52 -29.77 -24.18 -9.84
C MET A 52 -28.93 -25.02 -10.81
N GLN A 53 -29.29 -26.28 -11.08
CA GLN A 53 -28.55 -27.12 -12.02
C GLN A 53 -28.66 -26.60 -13.47
N ALA A 54 -29.74 -25.89 -13.79
CA ALA A 54 -29.93 -25.24 -15.09
C ALA A 54 -28.99 -24.04 -15.33
N LEU A 55 -28.32 -23.53 -14.28
CA LEU A 55 -27.37 -22.41 -14.40
C LEU A 55 -25.96 -22.83 -14.79
N THR A 56 -25.60 -24.09 -14.61
CA THR A 56 -24.26 -24.62 -14.87
C THR A 56 -23.76 -24.32 -16.29
N PRO A 57 -24.52 -24.57 -17.38
CA PRO A 57 -24.06 -24.26 -18.73
C PRO A 57 -23.92 -22.74 -18.98
N THR A 58 -24.83 -21.92 -18.44
CA THR A 58 -24.78 -20.46 -18.59
C THR A 58 -23.57 -19.85 -17.87
N ASN A 59 -23.25 -20.33 -16.67
CA ASN A 59 -22.06 -19.89 -15.93
C ASN A 59 -20.76 -20.27 -16.65
N ALA A 60 -20.70 -21.47 -17.23
CA ALA A 60 -19.55 -21.90 -18.02
C ALA A 60 -19.35 -21.02 -19.27
N ALA A 61 -20.45 -20.67 -19.97
CA ALA A 61 -20.41 -19.77 -21.13
C ALA A 61 -19.97 -18.35 -20.74
N LEU A 62 -20.52 -17.79 -19.65
CA LEU A 62 -20.14 -16.46 -19.15
C LEU A 62 -18.68 -16.39 -18.74
N LYS A 63 -18.14 -17.43 -18.09
CA LYS A 63 -16.72 -17.49 -17.74
C LYS A 63 -15.85 -17.46 -18.99
N ARG A 64 -16.14 -18.31 -19.97
CA ARG A 64 -15.40 -18.38 -21.22
C ARG A 64 -15.44 -17.06 -22.01
N LEU A 65 -16.60 -16.41 -22.09
CA LEU A 65 -16.74 -15.11 -22.74
C LEU A 65 -15.96 -14.02 -22.02
N ASN A 66 -15.94 -14.02 -20.67
CA ASN A 66 -15.10 -13.09 -19.92
C ASN A 66 -13.62 -13.32 -20.20
N ASP A 67 -13.16 -14.56 -20.23
CA ASP A 67 -11.76 -14.87 -20.54
C ASP A 67 -11.40 -14.34 -21.94
N LYS A 68 -12.25 -14.58 -22.95
CA LYS A 68 -12.08 -14.05 -24.32
C LYS A 68 -12.07 -12.52 -24.39
N ILE A 69 -12.98 -11.86 -23.66
CA ILE A 69 -13.05 -10.40 -23.57
C ILE A 69 -11.78 -9.84 -22.92
N CYS A 70 -11.34 -10.41 -21.80
CA CYS A 70 -10.12 -9.98 -21.12
C CYS A 70 -8.91 -10.10 -22.04
N THR A 71 -8.74 -11.24 -22.73
CA THR A 71 -7.65 -11.41 -23.70
C THR A 71 -7.65 -10.32 -24.77
N LEU A 72 -8.80 -10.03 -25.39
CA LEU A 72 -8.87 -8.99 -26.42
C LEU A 72 -8.68 -7.56 -25.87
N VAL A 73 -9.16 -7.29 -24.66
CA VAL A 73 -8.93 -6.01 -24.00
C VAL A 73 -7.44 -5.81 -23.73
N ASP A 74 -6.74 -6.85 -23.26
CA ASP A 74 -5.30 -6.82 -23.03
C ASP A 74 -4.52 -6.67 -24.35
N GLU A 75 -5.00 -7.25 -25.46
CA GLU A 75 -4.40 -7.07 -26.79
C GLU A 75 -4.59 -5.66 -27.34
N LEU A 76 -5.77 -5.06 -27.14
CA LEU A 76 -6.08 -3.70 -27.60
C LEU A 76 -5.44 -2.61 -26.73
N HIS A 77 -5.33 -2.87 -25.44
CA HIS A 77 -4.76 -1.97 -24.44
C HIS A 77 -3.68 -2.73 -23.70
N PRO A 78 -2.54 -3.00 -24.35
CA PRO A 78 -1.42 -3.63 -23.67
C PRO A 78 -1.11 -2.82 -22.40
N PRO A 79 -0.80 -3.49 -21.28
CA PRO A 79 -0.43 -2.78 -20.07
C PRO A 79 0.71 -1.83 -20.41
N LYS A 80 0.57 -0.56 -20.03
CA LYS A 80 1.60 0.44 -20.24
C LYS A 80 2.92 -0.11 -19.71
N THR A 81 3.96 0.01 -20.51
CA THR A 81 5.30 -0.29 -20.06
C THR A 81 5.66 0.61 -18.88
N LEU A 82 6.58 0.18 -18.02
CA LEU A 82 7.04 1.01 -16.89
C LEU A 82 7.55 2.37 -17.37
N THR A 83 8.22 2.41 -18.53
CA THR A 83 8.70 3.66 -19.15
C THR A 83 7.55 4.60 -19.54
N GLU A 84 6.47 4.08 -20.12
CA GLU A 84 5.28 4.88 -20.44
C GLU A 84 4.59 5.40 -19.17
N ARG A 85 4.49 4.55 -18.13
CA ARG A 85 3.95 4.96 -16.83
C ARG A 85 4.79 6.07 -16.19
N ILE A 86 6.12 5.97 -16.23
CA ILE A 86 7.02 7.03 -15.74
C ILE A 86 6.80 8.33 -16.51
N ALA A 87 6.71 8.27 -17.84
CA ALA A 87 6.47 9.46 -18.66
C ALA A 87 5.12 10.13 -18.37
N ASP A 88 4.07 9.35 -18.15
CA ASP A 88 2.76 9.86 -17.74
C ASP A 88 2.82 10.53 -16.36
N LEU A 89 3.43 9.87 -15.37
CA LEU A 89 3.60 10.40 -14.02
C LEU A 89 4.41 11.70 -14.02
N GLN A 90 5.46 11.80 -14.84
CA GLN A 90 6.24 13.02 -15.02
C GLN A 90 5.39 14.16 -15.62
N THR A 91 4.61 13.85 -16.65
CA THR A 91 3.72 14.83 -17.29
C THR A 91 2.68 15.36 -16.30
N GLU A 92 2.04 14.47 -15.54
CA GLU A 92 1.05 14.84 -14.53
C GLU A 92 1.68 15.65 -13.37
N MET A 93 2.90 15.28 -12.95
CA MET A 93 3.64 16.02 -11.94
C MET A 93 3.95 17.45 -12.41
N ASP A 94 4.39 17.62 -13.64
CA ASP A 94 4.69 18.93 -14.23
C ASP A 94 3.44 19.83 -14.30
N GLU A 95 2.27 19.27 -14.62
CA GLU A 95 0.99 19.99 -14.59
C GLU A 95 0.62 20.45 -13.17
N HIS A 96 0.83 19.60 -12.17
CA HIS A 96 0.59 19.96 -10.76
C HIS A 96 1.58 21.01 -10.24
N LEU A 97 2.85 20.92 -10.63
CA LEU A 97 3.84 21.96 -10.32
C LEU A 97 3.46 23.30 -10.95
N ALA A 98 3.06 23.31 -12.22
CA ALA A 98 2.64 24.51 -12.94
C ALA A 98 1.38 25.15 -12.33
N SER A 99 0.48 24.34 -11.77
CA SER A 99 -0.74 24.81 -11.10
C SER A 99 -0.56 25.10 -9.60
N GLY A 100 0.65 24.91 -9.05
CA GLY A 100 0.96 25.16 -7.63
C GLY A 100 0.39 24.11 -6.66
N ARG A 101 -0.01 22.95 -7.16
CA ARG A 101 -0.53 21.80 -6.39
C ARG A 101 0.63 20.94 -5.88
N LEU A 102 1.42 21.50 -4.96
CA LEU A 102 2.64 20.86 -4.42
C LEU A 102 2.34 19.56 -3.66
N ASP A 103 1.13 19.44 -3.08
CA ASP A 103 0.61 18.25 -2.42
C ASP A 103 0.55 17.05 -3.39
N LEU A 104 -0.04 17.27 -4.56
CA LEU A 104 -0.20 16.25 -5.59
C LEU A 104 1.12 15.95 -6.29
N ALA A 105 1.92 16.98 -6.58
CA ALA A 105 3.25 16.80 -7.15
C ALA A 105 4.16 15.97 -6.22
N SER A 106 4.07 16.16 -4.90
CA SER A 106 4.82 15.38 -3.92
C SER A 106 4.41 13.90 -3.95
N HIS A 107 3.10 13.59 -4.00
CA HIS A 107 2.61 12.21 -4.14
C HIS A 107 3.10 11.55 -5.44
N LEU A 108 3.02 12.26 -6.57
CA LEU A 108 3.50 11.74 -7.85
C LEU A 108 5.01 11.51 -7.84
N SER A 109 5.76 12.37 -7.16
CA SER A 109 7.21 12.18 -6.98
C SER A 109 7.55 10.91 -6.18
N VAL A 110 6.74 10.51 -5.19
CA VAL A 110 6.91 9.20 -4.52
C VAL A 110 6.60 8.05 -5.48
N GLN A 111 5.55 8.17 -6.29
CA GLN A 111 5.20 7.13 -7.28
C GLN A 111 6.27 7.00 -8.38
N LEU A 112 6.88 8.10 -8.78
CA LEU A 112 8.03 8.11 -9.68
C LEU A 112 9.22 7.40 -9.05
N GLY A 113 9.52 7.67 -7.77
CA GLY A 113 10.55 6.94 -7.02
C GLY A 113 10.37 5.44 -7.09
N ALA A 114 9.16 4.95 -6.76
CA ALA A 114 8.83 3.53 -6.81
C ALA A 114 8.89 2.94 -8.23
N ALA A 115 8.47 3.70 -9.24
CA ALA A 115 8.52 3.24 -10.63
C ALA A 115 9.96 3.15 -11.17
N HIS A 116 10.84 4.09 -10.79
CA HIS A 116 12.26 4.04 -11.13
C HIS A 116 12.98 2.91 -10.36
N GLU A 117 12.60 2.67 -9.11
CA GLU A 117 13.09 1.52 -8.34
C GLU A 117 12.71 0.18 -9.00
N GLU A 118 11.47 0.04 -9.47
CA GLU A 118 11.01 -1.14 -10.21
C GLU A 118 11.76 -1.32 -11.54
N LEU A 119 12.18 -0.22 -12.18
CA LEU A 119 13.02 -0.23 -13.38
C LEU A 119 14.49 -0.59 -13.07
N GLY A 120 14.91 -0.55 -11.82
CA GLY A 120 16.30 -0.72 -11.37
C GLY A 120 17.15 0.55 -11.49
N ASP A 121 16.51 1.70 -11.67
CA ASP A 121 17.14 3.00 -11.87
C ASP A 121 17.25 3.78 -10.54
N ASN A 122 18.20 3.34 -9.70
CA ASN A 122 18.28 3.79 -8.31
C ASN A 122 18.61 5.29 -8.16
N ASP A 123 19.37 5.87 -9.08
CA ASP A 123 19.76 7.29 -9.01
C ASP A 123 18.53 8.20 -9.22
N GLU A 124 17.69 7.84 -10.20
CA GLU A 124 16.42 8.50 -10.51
C GLU A 124 15.37 8.24 -9.42
N ALA A 125 15.34 7.03 -8.86
CA ALA A 125 14.47 6.70 -7.73
C ALA A 125 14.79 7.57 -6.51
N GLU A 126 16.07 7.66 -6.12
CA GLU A 126 16.52 8.50 -5.02
C GLU A 126 16.18 9.97 -5.27
N SER A 127 16.45 10.45 -6.49
CA SER A 127 16.17 11.82 -6.89
C SER A 127 14.67 12.16 -6.74
N ALA A 128 13.80 11.24 -7.15
CA ALA A 128 12.35 11.41 -7.04
C ALA A 128 11.86 11.38 -5.58
N TYR A 129 12.37 10.46 -4.74
CA TYR A 129 12.02 10.44 -3.32
C TYR A 129 12.51 11.70 -2.58
N ARG A 130 13.73 12.16 -2.88
CA ARG A 130 14.27 13.42 -2.33
C ARG A 130 13.45 14.62 -2.76
N TYR A 131 13.04 14.68 -4.02
CA TYR A 131 12.18 15.77 -4.52
C TYR A 131 10.81 15.76 -3.83
N ALA A 132 10.25 14.57 -3.57
CA ALA A 132 8.99 14.42 -2.84
C ALA A 132 9.07 15.06 -1.44
N VAL A 133 10.16 14.81 -0.69
CA VAL A 133 10.43 15.41 0.63
C VAL A 133 10.58 16.93 0.54
N VAL A 134 11.26 17.45 -0.48
CA VAL A 134 11.40 18.90 -0.70
C VAL A 134 10.04 19.56 -0.92
N LEU A 135 9.15 18.92 -1.67
CA LEU A 135 7.79 19.41 -1.88
C LEU A 135 6.95 19.30 -0.60
N ALA A 136 7.01 18.18 0.12
CA ALA A 136 6.27 17.98 1.37
C ALA A 136 6.60 19.04 2.42
N ARG A 137 7.87 19.43 2.54
CA ARG A 137 8.30 20.54 3.41
C ARG A 137 7.63 21.88 3.08
N GLN A 138 7.19 22.08 1.84
CA GLN A 138 6.56 23.32 1.38
C GLN A 138 5.02 23.32 1.52
N VAL A 139 4.39 22.15 1.66
CA VAL A 139 2.92 21.99 1.67
C VAL A 139 2.24 22.52 2.96
N ASP A 140 3.01 23.09 3.90
CA ASP A 140 2.55 23.56 5.23
C ASP A 140 1.97 22.40 6.08
N ALA A 141 1.67 22.64 7.35
CA ALA A 141 1.22 21.65 8.31
C ALA A 141 -0.17 21.03 8.06
N ARG A 142 -0.75 21.29 6.89
CA ARG A 142 -2.12 20.90 6.55
C ARG A 142 -2.23 19.46 6.06
N ASP A 143 -1.11 18.85 5.70
CA ASP A 143 -1.06 17.44 5.28
C ASP A 143 0.07 16.68 5.99
N PRO A 144 -0.12 16.29 7.27
CA PRO A 144 0.89 15.56 7.99
C PRO A 144 1.00 14.08 7.55
N GLU A 145 0.04 13.55 6.79
CA GLU A 145 0.16 12.20 6.22
C GLU A 145 1.08 12.19 5.00
N LEU A 146 1.03 13.23 4.17
CA LEU A 146 2.01 13.44 3.12
C LEU A 146 3.43 13.54 3.69
N LEU A 147 3.61 14.27 4.79
CA LEU A 147 4.91 14.38 5.45
C LEU A 147 5.39 13.01 5.94
N LEU A 148 4.55 12.27 6.67
CA LEU A 148 4.89 10.92 7.15
C LEU A 148 5.28 9.99 5.99
N HIS A 149 4.47 9.96 4.94
CA HIS A 149 4.67 9.06 3.80
C HIS A 149 5.95 9.39 3.02
N THR A 150 6.17 10.66 2.68
CA THR A 150 7.32 11.07 1.84
C THR A 150 8.65 10.88 2.55
N PHE A 151 8.72 11.23 3.85
CA PHE A 151 9.92 11.00 4.63
C PHE A 151 10.20 9.50 4.77
N TRP A 152 9.19 8.70 5.11
CA TRP A 152 9.38 7.27 5.23
C TRP A 152 9.84 6.63 3.92
N SER A 153 9.22 6.95 2.78
CA SER A 153 9.63 6.39 1.49
C SER A 153 11.10 6.67 1.17
N LEU A 154 11.61 7.86 1.50
CA LEU A 154 13.04 8.14 1.34
C LEU A 154 13.90 7.40 2.37
N ILE A 155 13.48 7.32 3.63
CA ILE A 155 14.24 6.63 4.69
C ILE A 155 14.37 5.13 4.38
N ASP A 156 13.30 4.49 3.93
CA ASP A 156 13.25 3.06 3.59
C ASP A 156 14.09 2.72 2.35
N PHE A 157 14.19 3.68 1.41
CA PHE A 157 15.03 3.54 0.22
C PHE A 157 16.52 3.72 0.51
N LEU A 158 16.87 4.64 1.42
CA LEU A 158 18.26 4.97 1.73
C LEU A 158 18.95 3.86 2.56
N PRO A 159 20.26 3.65 2.37
CA PRO A 159 21.01 2.77 3.27
C PRO A 159 21.05 3.33 4.70
N PRO A 160 21.11 2.47 5.73
CA PRO A 160 21.27 2.90 7.11
C PRO A 160 22.47 3.82 7.29
N SER A 161 22.22 5.05 7.72
CA SER A 161 23.20 6.13 7.72
C SER A 161 22.79 7.28 8.64
N GLU A 162 23.73 8.17 8.99
CA GLU A 162 23.41 9.40 9.72
C GLU A 162 22.36 10.25 9.00
N GLU A 163 22.33 10.23 7.67
CA GLU A 163 21.33 10.94 6.87
C GLU A 163 19.92 10.35 7.08
N SER A 164 19.77 9.04 6.95
CA SER A 164 18.48 8.36 7.17
C SER A 164 17.93 8.64 8.59
N VAL A 165 18.79 8.65 9.60
CA VAL A 165 18.44 8.98 10.99
C VAL A 165 18.06 10.45 11.12
N ALA A 166 18.78 11.37 10.47
CA ALA A 166 18.46 12.79 10.50
C ALA A 166 17.08 13.08 9.88
N LEU A 167 16.76 12.43 8.76
CA LEU A 167 15.43 12.50 8.13
C LEU A 167 14.35 11.94 9.06
N ALA A 168 14.60 10.79 9.68
CA ALA A 168 13.65 10.18 10.62
C ALA A 168 13.39 11.07 11.84
N ARG A 169 14.42 11.74 12.37
CA ARG A 169 14.29 12.71 13.47
C ARG A 169 13.50 13.93 13.06
N GLU A 170 13.74 14.47 11.87
CA GLU A 170 12.97 15.61 11.35
C GLU A 170 11.49 15.25 11.21
N MET A 171 11.18 14.07 10.66
CA MET A 171 9.81 13.56 10.56
C MET A 171 9.17 13.44 11.94
N ALA A 172 9.85 12.77 12.89
CA ALA A 172 9.35 12.57 14.24
C ALA A 172 9.11 13.91 14.96
N SER A 173 10.05 14.85 14.94
CA SER A 173 9.87 16.17 15.56
C SER A 173 8.69 16.93 14.95
N ASN A 174 8.48 16.86 13.63
CA ASN A 174 7.31 17.49 13.01
C ASN A 174 5.99 16.88 13.49
N LEU A 175 5.90 15.55 13.61
CA LEU A 175 4.64 14.86 13.90
C LEU A 175 4.35 14.67 15.40
N ILE A 176 5.38 14.77 16.24
CA ILE A 176 5.29 14.60 17.70
C ILE A 176 5.25 15.97 18.41
N GLU A 177 6.08 16.93 18.00
CA GLU A 177 6.27 18.17 18.77
C GLU A 177 5.38 19.33 18.28
N ARG A 178 4.99 19.34 16.99
CA ARG A 178 4.18 20.43 16.43
C ARG A 178 2.71 20.21 16.71
N LYS A 179 2.14 21.12 17.50
CA LYS A 179 0.74 21.05 17.97
C LYS A 179 -0.27 20.95 16.82
N GLU A 180 0.00 21.61 15.70
CA GLU A 180 -0.87 21.63 14.52
C GLU A 180 -0.85 20.33 13.70
N MET A 181 0.20 19.52 13.83
CA MET A 181 0.35 18.22 13.16
C MET A 181 0.08 17.03 14.08
N TYR A 182 0.08 17.28 15.39
CA TYR A 182 0.02 16.23 16.39
C TYR A 182 -1.29 15.44 16.33
N HIS A 183 -1.15 14.14 16.16
CA HIS A 183 -2.20 13.15 16.37
C HIS A 183 -1.55 11.93 17.04
N PRO A 184 -2.10 11.40 18.14
CA PRO A 184 -1.40 10.40 18.96
C PRO A 184 -1.01 9.15 18.18
N MET A 185 -1.89 8.63 17.30
CA MET A 185 -1.54 7.46 16.47
C MET A 185 -0.43 7.77 15.45
N ARG A 186 -0.42 8.99 14.91
CA ARG A 186 0.57 9.42 13.90
C ARG A 186 1.92 9.70 14.54
N ALA A 187 1.90 10.33 15.71
CA ALA A 187 3.06 10.56 16.55
C ALA A 187 3.70 9.22 16.97
N ALA A 188 2.88 8.22 17.33
CA ALA A 188 3.36 6.88 17.63
C ALA A 188 3.97 6.18 16.40
N ASP A 189 3.36 6.29 15.21
CA ASP A 189 3.93 5.73 13.98
C ASP A 189 5.24 6.43 13.57
N ALA A 190 5.33 7.75 13.76
CA ALA A 190 6.56 8.50 13.51
C ALA A 190 7.68 8.11 14.49
N ALA A 191 7.36 7.92 15.77
CA ALA A 191 8.30 7.42 16.78
C ALA A 191 8.78 6.00 16.46
N TYR A 192 7.86 5.12 16.04
CA TYR A 192 8.17 3.76 15.58
C TYR A 192 9.19 3.80 14.43
N ARG A 193 8.94 4.60 13.39
CA ARG A 193 9.84 4.72 12.23
C ARG A 193 11.20 5.31 12.58
N LEU A 194 11.24 6.29 13.49
CA LEU A 194 12.51 6.80 14.03
C LEU A 194 13.29 5.71 14.76
N ALA A 195 12.63 4.91 15.59
CA ALA A 195 13.28 3.82 16.30
C ALA A 195 13.86 2.78 15.34
N ILE A 196 13.15 2.42 14.27
CA ILE A 196 13.67 1.51 13.23
C ILE A 196 14.92 2.10 12.57
N ALA A 197 14.88 3.34 12.08
CA ALA A 197 16.02 3.98 11.42
C ALA A 197 17.25 4.07 12.35
N GLU A 198 17.08 4.37 13.64
CA GLU A 198 18.18 4.39 14.59
C GLU A 198 18.73 3.00 14.91
N LEU A 199 17.88 1.97 14.97
CA LEU A 199 18.31 0.58 15.19
C LEU A 199 19.10 0.05 14.00
N ASP A 200 18.64 0.28 12.77
CA ASP A 200 19.32 -0.15 11.55
C ASP A 200 20.68 0.53 11.41
N PHE A 201 20.76 1.82 11.72
CA PHE A 201 22.03 2.52 11.74
C PHE A 201 22.94 1.99 12.87
N ALA A 202 22.40 1.72 14.06
CA ALA A 202 23.17 1.19 15.18
C ALA A 202 23.74 -0.22 14.94
N GLU A 203 23.11 -1.03 14.09
CA GLU A 203 23.66 -2.33 13.68
C GLU A 203 25.00 -2.19 12.96
N THR A 204 25.14 -1.16 12.12
CA THR A 204 26.39 -0.87 11.37
C THR A 204 27.33 0.07 12.14
N ALA A 205 26.81 0.81 13.12
CA ALA A 205 27.53 1.79 13.92
C ALA A 205 27.26 1.60 15.43
N PRO A 206 27.85 0.55 16.07
CA PRO A 206 27.46 0.10 17.42
C PRO A 206 27.60 1.15 18.54
N GLN A 207 28.39 2.21 18.34
CA GLN A 207 28.48 3.33 19.28
C GLN A 207 27.14 4.06 19.50
N HIS A 208 26.17 3.90 18.60
CA HIS A 208 24.83 4.50 18.70
C HIS A 208 23.80 3.58 19.38
N LEU A 209 24.15 2.31 19.62
CA LEU A 209 23.22 1.27 20.05
C LEU A 209 22.50 1.60 21.36
N ASP A 210 23.22 2.05 22.39
CA ASP A 210 22.59 2.38 23.68
C ASP A 210 21.60 3.54 23.54
N SER A 211 21.92 4.53 22.70
CA SER A 211 21.02 5.66 22.44
C SER A 211 19.77 5.23 21.67
N ALA A 212 19.90 4.32 20.70
CA ALA A 212 18.77 3.80 19.95
C ALA A 212 17.84 2.99 20.87
N ILE A 213 18.40 2.05 21.63
CA ILE A 213 17.67 1.14 22.51
C ILE A 213 16.99 1.87 23.67
N ASP A 214 17.73 2.64 24.46
CA ASP A 214 17.19 3.29 25.66
C ASP A 214 16.52 4.64 25.38
N GLY A 215 16.77 5.23 24.21
CA GLY A 215 16.12 6.46 23.74
C GLY A 215 14.90 6.16 22.88
N SER A 216 15.08 6.21 21.56
CA SER A 216 13.99 6.20 20.58
C SER A 216 13.15 4.92 20.63
N THR A 217 13.76 3.74 20.81
CA THR A 217 13.03 2.47 20.85
C THR A 217 12.11 2.38 22.06
N ARG A 218 12.57 2.71 23.28
CA ARG A 218 11.69 2.70 24.47
C ARG A 218 10.59 3.73 24.36
N GLN A 219 10.91 4.94 23.90
CA GLN A 219 9.91 5.99 23.70
C GLN A 219 8.83 5.54 22.72
N ALA A 220 9.22 4.93 21.59
CA ALA A 220 8.28 4.42 20.60
C ALA A 220 7.37 3.33 21.18
N VAL A 221 7.92 2.38 21.94
CA VAL A 221 7.13 1.35 22.65
C VAL A 221 6.08 1.98 23.56
N GLU A 222 6.47 2.95 24.39
CA GLU A 222 5.54 3.64 25.30
C GLU A 222 4.42 4.36 24.54
N MET A 223 4.75 5.01 23.42
CA MET A 223 3.78 5.70 22.58
C MET A 223 2.82 4.74 21.86
N LEU A 224 3.32 3.64 21.32
CA LEU A 224 2.53 2.60 20.64
C LEU A 224 1.57 1.91 21.62
N ASP A 225 2.05 1.56 22.80
CA ASP A 225 1.22 0.97 23.85
C ASP A 225 0.15 1.95 24.36
N GLY A 226 0.50 3.23 24.45
CA GLY A 226 -0.44 4.31 24.80
C GLY A 226 -1.60 4.48 23.81
N VAL A 227 -1.46 4.01 22.56
CA VAL A 227 -2.51 4.01 21.53
C VAL A 227 -2.98 2.61 21.14
N CYS A 228 -2.66 1.59 21.93
CA CYS A 228 -3.05 0.19 21.74
C CYS A 228 -2.60 -0.44 20.41
N LEU A 229 -1.45 -0.01 19.87
CA LEU A 229 -0.82 -0.55 18.66
C LEU A 229 0.17 -1.69 19.00
N HIS A 230 -0.33 -2.70 19.71
CA HIS A 230 0.51 -3.75 20.31
C HIS A 230 1.25 -4.59 19.26
N ASP A 231 0.70 -4.79 18.07
CA ASP A 231 1.39 -5.51 16.98
C ASP A 231 2.70 -4.82 16.58
N LYS A 232 2.67 -3.49 16.45
CA LYS A 232 3.87 -2.67 16.18
C LYS A 232 4.83 -2.65 17.36
N THR A 233 4.32 -2.64 18.60
CA THR A 233 5.17 -2.79 19.79
C THR A 233 5.94 -4.10 19.75
N GLN A 234 5.27 -5.22 19.48
CA GLN A 234 5.91 -6.53 19.38
C GLN A 234 6.95 -6.58 18.26
N GLU A 235 6.60 -6.06 17.08
CA GLU A 235 7.49 -5.98 15.93
C GLU A 235 8.77 -5.22 16.30
N LEU A 236 8.62 -4.02 16.89
CA LEU A 236 9.75 -3.20 17.31
C LEU A 236 10.62 -3.90 18.36
N GLN A 237 10.01 -4.55 19.34
CA GLN A 237 10.74 -5.28 20.38
C GLN A 237 11.49 -6.49 19.81
N ARG A 238 10.90 -7.20 18.85
CA ARG A 238 11.58 -8.29 18.12
C ARG A 238 12.73 -7.77 17.26
N TRP A 239 12.58 -6.60 16.63
CA TRP A 239 13.63 -5.94 15.86
C TRP A 239 14.80 -5.51 16.76
N ALA A 240 14.53 -4.84 17.87
CA ALA A 240 15.54 -4.47 18.86
C ALA A 240 16.32 -5.69 19.38
N ALA A 241 15.63 -6.80 19.63
CA ALA A 241 16.28 -8.07 20.01
C ALA A 241 17.19 -8.63 18.90
N ALA A 242 16.79 -8.51 17.64
CA ALA A 242 17.60 -8.95 16.50
C ALA A 242 18.91 -8.14 16.38
N VAL A 243 18.81 -6.81 16.45
CA VAL A 243 19.98 -5.92 16.41
C VAL A 243 20.92 -6.15 17.60
N LEU A 244 20.38 -6.28 18.82
CA LEU A 244 21.17 -6.60 20.01
C LEU A 244 21.91 -7.94 19.88
N ARG A 245 21.29 -8.94 19.26
CA ARG A 245 21.93 -10.23 19.00
C ARG A 245 23.03 -10.12 17.94
N ALA A 246 22.81 -9.35 16.87
CA ALA A 246 23.80 -9.14 15.82
C ALA A 246 25.11 -8.53 16.35
N VAL A 247 25.01 -7.67 17.37
CA VAL A 247 26.15 -7.03 18.04
C VAL A 247 26.66 -7.78 19.29
N GLY A 248 26.17 -8.99 19.55
CA GLY A 248 26.67 -9.90 20.60
C GLY A 248 26.13 -9.66 22.01
N ARG A 249 25.00 -8.95 22.18
CA ARG A 249 24.34 -8.67 23.47
C ARG A 249 23.16 -9.62 23.73
N ASP A 250 23.44 -10.92 23.76
CA ASP A 250 22.40 -11.96 23.82
C ASP A 250 21.46 -11.85 25.03
N SER A 251 21.97 -11.49 26.21
CA SER A 251 21.14 -11.34 27.43
C SER A 251 20.11 -10.22 27.31
N ASP A 252 20.48 -9.13 26.65
CA ASP A 252 19.60 -7.99 26.46
C ASP A 252 18.60 -8.33 25.35
N ALA A 253 19.06 -8.97 24.28
CA ALA A 253 18.19 -9.48 23.22
C ALA A 253 17.10 -10.42 23.77
N ASP A 254 17.45 -11.33 24.69
CA ASP A 254 16.48 -12.24 25.32
C ASP A 254 15.44 -11.49 26.15
N THR A 255 15.83 -10.40 26.81
CA THR A 255 14.91 -9.54 27.57
C THR A 255 13.90 -8.86 26.66
N TRP A 256 14.36 -8.30 25.53
CA TRP A 256 13.50 -7.66 24.54
C TRP A 256 12.59 -8.67 23.83
N ARG A 257 13.09 -9.87 23.53
CA ARG A 257 12.29 -10.95 22.95
C ARG A 257 11.18 -11.40 23.90
N ALA A 258 11.52 -11.66 25.17
CA ALA A 258 10.54 -12.02 26.18
C ALA A 258 9.50 -10.92 26.39
N ALA A 259 9.86 -9.65 26.24
CA ALA A 259 8.91 -8.54 26.32
C ALA A 259 7.87 -8.59 25.19
N ALA A 260 8.28 -8.91 23.96
CA ALA A 260 7.40 -9.04 22.80
C ALA A 260 6.44 -10.22 22.93
N ASP A 261 6.95 -11.37 23.36
CA ASP A 261 6.17 -12.61 23.44
C ASP A 261 5.03 -12.52 24.48
N ARG A 262 5.07 -11.56 25.43
CA ARG A 262 3.96 -11.31 26.37
C ARG A 262 2.64 -10.92 25.70
N TYR A 263 2.69 -10.37 24.48
CA TYR A 263 1.50 -9.98 23.75
C TYR A 263 0.89 -11.13 22.94
N ASP A 264 1.66 -12.16 22.57
CA ASP A 264 1.12 -13.38 21.94
C ASP A 264 0.15 -14.11 22.92
N ASP A 265 0.38 -13.95 24.22
CA ASP A 265 -0.52 -14.46 25.27
C ASP A 265 -1.84 -13.68 25.38
N TRP A 266 -1.96 -12.48 24.78
CA TRP A 266 -3.15 -11.63 24.89
C TRP A 266 -4.26 -11.99 23.89
N GLU A 267 -3.95 -12.69 22.79
CA GLU A 267 -4.98 -13.24 21.88
C GLU A 267 -5.95 -14.20 22.60
N TRP A 268 -5.54 -14.75 23.74
CA TRP A 268 -6.33 -15.66 24.58
C TRP A 268 -7.26 -14.95 25.60
N PHE A 269 -7.15 -13.63 25.78
CA PHE A 269 -7.88 -12.86 26.79
C PHE A 269 -8.84 -11.81 26.19
N THR A 270 -9.43 -12.09 25.03
CA THR A 270 -10.37 -11.21 24.31
C THR A 270 -11.69 -10.89 25.05
N ASP A 271 -11.94 -11.49 26.23
CA ASP A 271 -13.12 -11.23 27.06
C ASP A 271 -12.87 -10.32 28.28
N GLN A 272 -11.66 -9.79 28.49
CA GLN A 272 -11.42 -8.83 29.57
C GLN A 272 -11.59 -7.38 29.11
N GLN A 273 -12.56 -6.69 29.71
CA GLN A 273 -12.72 -5.24 29.61
C GLN A 273 -11.41 -4.57 30.09
N ILE A 274 -10.63 -4.01 29.17
CA ILE A 274 -9.37 -3.34 29.50
C ILE A 274 -9.69 -2.01 30.19
N PRO A 275 -9.23 -1.76 31.43
CA PRO A 275 -9.40 -0.46 32.07
C PRO A 275 -8.64 0.60 31.27
N GLY A 276 -9.38 1.53 30.64
CA GLY A 276 -8.81 2.60 29.82
C GLY A 276 -8.92 2.40 28.30
N HIS A 277 -9.60 1.35 27.83
CA HIS A 277 -9.92 1.20 26.41
C HIS A 277 -10.82 2.33 25.91
N VAL A 278 -10.23 3.22 25.11
CA VAL A 278 -10.94 4.04 24.13
C VAL A 278 -11.10 3.15 22.91
N HIS A 279 -12.34 2.75 22.61
CA HIS A 279 -12.60 1.99 21.38
C HIS A 279 -12.18 2.84 20.17
N LEU A 280 -11.78 2.21 19.06
CA LEU A 280 -11.51 2.88 17.77
C LEU A 280 -12.65 3.81 17.28
N TRP A 281 -13.84 3.70 17.89
CA TRP A 281 -15.02 4.54 17.64
C TRP A 281 -15.07 5.84 18.48
N ASP A 282 -14.26 5.98 19.52
CA ASP A 282 -14.26 7.12 20.46
C ASP A 282 -13.26 8.23 20.08
N ILE A 283 -12.49 8.07 18.99
CA ILE A 283 -11.75 9.18 18.38
C ILE A 283 -12.69 9.95 17.45
N ARG A 284 -13.64 10.66 18.04
CA ARG A 284 -14.28 11.80 17.38
C ARG A 284 -14.13 13.02 18.29
N TYR A 285 -13.48 14.04 17.71
CA TYR A 285 -13.39 15.46 18.04
C TYR A 285 -11.98 15.96 18.34
#